data_AF-A0A960XLN6-F1
#
_entry.id   AF-A0A960XLN6-F1
#
_cell.length_a   1.000
_cell.length_b   1.000
_cell.length_c   1.000
_cell.angle_alpha   90.00
_cell.angle_beta   90.00
_cell.angle_gamma   90.00
#
_symmetry.space_group_name_H-M   'P 1'
#
loop_
_entity.id
_entity.type
_entity.pdbx_description
1 polymer ?
#
loop_
_entity_poly.entity_id
_entity_poly.type
_entity_poly.pdbx_seq_one_letter_code
_entity_poly.pdbx_strand_id
1 'polypeptide(L)'
;MKRTCCSSRHVAALTLAAAACLPALSQEAIYDEARIPAYTLPDALTMADGRKVASAGEWRAERRPELVRLFETHIYGRAPQPTTPVTAEVFEQSEDALGGKARRRQVAVYLTGRRDGPRVDVLIYLPRQARGPVPAFLGLNFAGNQAVNADPAIRLSE
;
A
#
# COMPACT_ATOMS: atom_id res chain seq x y z
N MET A 1 79.25 4.25 15.18
CA MET A 1 80.32 4.65 14.26
C MET A 1 79.69 4.96 12.90
N LYS A 2 79.67 6.25 12.52
CA LYS A 2 79.38 6.93 11.23
C LYS A 2 78.62 6.20 10.09
N ARG A 3 77.53 6.82 9.61
CA ARG A 3 77.28 7.40 8.25
C ARG A 3 75.75 7.52 8.00
N THR A 4 75.15 8.72 8.11
CA THR A 4 74.70 9.60 6.99
C THR A 4 73.93 8.95 5.83
N CYS A 5 72.67 9.38 5.63
CA CYS A 5 72.20 10.24 4.51
C CYS A 5 70.86 9.84 3.85
N CYS A 6 70.02 10.86 3.60
CA CYS A 6 69.03 11.01 2.51
C CYS A 6 67.89 9.97 2.37
N SER A 7 66.63 10.38 2.52
CA SER A 7 65.80 11.08 1.52
C SER A 7 64.80 10.10 0.90
N SER A 8 63.51 10.26 1.19
CA SER A 8 62.47 10.34 0.16
C SER A 8 61.13 10.55 0.84
N ARG A 9 60.56 11.74 0.65
CA ARG A 9 59.18 12.06 0.98
C ARG A 9 58.30 11.35 -0.06
N HIS A 10 57.68 10.24 0.31
CA HIS A 10 56.56 9.71 -0.47
C HIS A 10 55.27 10.36 0.05
N VAL A 11 54.88 11.45 -0.62
CA VAL A 11 53.52 11.96 -0.55
C VAL A 11 52.63 10.90 -1.19
N ALA A 12 51.90 10.15 -0.36
CA ALA A 12 50.84 9.28 -0.84
C ALA A 12 49.74 10.20 -1.42
N ALA A 13 49.69 10.28 -2.75
CA ALA A 13 48.61 10.96 -3.45
C ALA A 13 47.31 10.17 -3.19
N LEU A 14 46.47 10.71 -2.33
CA LEU A 14 45.11 10.25 -2.10
C LEU A 14 44.31 10.50 -3.39
N THR A 15 44.20 9.50 -4.26
CA THR A 15 43.29 9.54 -5.40
C THR A 15 41.87 9.58 -4.87
N LEU A 16 41.28 10.78 -4.87
CA LEU A 16 39.86 11.00 -4.65
C LEU A 16 39.11 10.31 -5.79
N ALA A 17 38.63 9.10 -5.55
CA ALA A 17 37.67 8.48 -6.44
C ALA A 17 36.39 9.34 -6.38
N ALA A 18 36.20 10.18 -7.39
CA ALA A 18 34.94 10.86 -7.60
C ALA A 18 33.86 9.77 -7.71
N ALA A 19 33.07 9.59 -6.65
CA ALA A 19 31.84 8.84 -6.72
C ALA A 19 30.96 9.59 -7.73
N ALA A 20 30.97 9.13 -8.98
CA ALA A 20 29.98 9.54 -9.96
C ALA A 20 28.64 9.13 -9.36
N CYS A 21 27.94 10.12 -8.79
CA CYS A 21 26.55 10.00 -8.44
C CYS A 21 25.84 9.76 -9.78
N LEU A 22 25.59 8.49 -10.11
CA LEU A 22 24.74 8.14 -11.23
C LEU A 22 23.39 8.79 -10.92
N PRO A 23 22.95 9.81 -11.68
CA PRO A 23 21.58 10.24 -11.54
C PRO A 23 20.74 9.00 -11.80
N ALA A 24 19.84 8.67 -10.87
CA ALA A 24 18.78 7.72 -11.16
C ALA A 24 18.16 8.18 -12.49
N LEU A 25 18.33 7.39 -13.54
CA LEU A 25 17.76 7.68 -14.85
C LEU A 25 16.24 7.57 -14.66
N SER A 26 15.60 8.66 -14.24
CA SER A 26 14.16 8.80 -14.41
C SER A 26 13.96 8.93 -15.91
N GLN A 27 13.62 7.82 -16.55
CA GLN A 27 13.09 7.88 -17.90
C GLN A 27 11.90 8.86 -17.88
N GLU A 28 11.96 9.93 -18.67
CA GLU A 28 10.83 10.84 -18.80
C GLU A 28 9.60 10.05 -19.23
N ALA A 29 8.46 10.30 -18.56
CA ALA A 29 7.22 9.67 -18.95
C ALA A 29 6.84 10.09 -20.38
N ILE A 30 6.35 9.13 -21.17
CA ILE A 30 5.83 9.40 -22.51
C ILE A 30 4.43 9.99 -22.35
N TYR A 31 4.29 11.29 -22.65
CA TYR A 31 3.00 12.01 -22.61
C TYR A 31 2.33 12.14 -23.99
N ASP A 32 3.11 11.99 -25.06
CA ASP A 32 2.62 12.04 -26.44
C ASP A 32 2.24 10.63 -26.88
N GLU A 33 0.96 10.41 -27.17
CA GLU A 33 0.41 9.12 -27.61
C GLU A 33 1.14 8.57 -28.84
N ALA A 34 1.59 9.44 -29.75
CA ALA A 34 2.29 9.02 -30.97
C ALA A 34 3.66 8.37 -30.70
N ARG A 35 4.20 8.55 -29.48
CA ARG A 35 5.49 7.98 -29.05
C ARG A 35 5.33 6.65 -28.29
N ILE A 36 4.11 6.19 -28.04
CA ILE A 36 3.87 4.92 -27.34
C ILE A 36 4.27 3.76 -28.28
N PRO A 37 5.21 2.89 -27.88
CA PRO A 37 5.55 1.72 -28.69
C PRO A 37 4.37 0.75 -28.75
N ALA A 38 4.21 0.04 -29.87
CA ALA A 38 3.20 -1.00 -29.97
C ALA A 38 3.46 -2.12 -28.95
N TYR A 39 2.40 -2.62 -28.32
CA TYR A 39 2.46 -3.74 -27.39
C TYR A 39 1.24 -4.66 -27.55
N THR A 40 1.39 -5.91 -27.12
CA THR A 40 0.32 -6.90 -27.12
C THR A 40 -0.01 -7.28 -25.69
N LEU A 41 -1.28 -7.10 -25.31
CA LEU A 41 -1.75 -7.51 -23.99
C LEU A 41 -2.01 -9.02 -23.96
N PRO A 42 -1.66 -9.72 -22.86
CA PRO A 42 -2.11 -11.09 -22.63
C PRO A 42 -3.64 -11.14 -22.63
N ASP A 43 -4.21 -12.16 -23.26
CA ASP A 43 -5.66 -12.36 -23.26
C ASP A 43 -6.12 -12.78 -21.85
N ALA A 44 -6.96 -11.95 -21.24
CA ALA A 44 -7.53 -12.22 -19.93
C ALA A 44 -8.32 -13.54 -19.93
N LEU A 45 -8.98 -13.91 -21.03
CA LEU A 45 -9.81 -15.09 -21.18
C LEU A 45 -9.07 -16.30 -21.80
N THR A 46 -7.75 -16.31 -21.73
CA THR A 46 -6.92 -17.48 -22.08
C THR A 46 -6.12 -17.93 -20.88
N MET A 47 -6.23 -19.20 -20.51
CA MET A 47 -5.43 -19.84 -19.45
C MET A 47 -3.94 -19.86 -19.80
N ALA A 48 -3.06 -20.04 -18.82
CA ALA A 48 -1.62 -20.18 -19.05
C ALA A 48 -1.26 -21.39 -19.94
N ASP A 49 -2.12 -22.42 -19.98
CA ASP A 49 -1.97 -23.59 -20.86
C ASP A 49 -2.50 -23.38 -22.29
N GLY A 50 -3.06 -22.19 -22.59
CA GLY A 50 -3.60 -21.83 -23.90
C GLY A 50 -5.09 -22.12 -24.10
N ARG A 51 -5.77 -22.80 -23.17
CA ARG A 51 -7.23 -23.01 -23.24
C ARG A 51 -7.99 -21.68 -23.12
N LYS A 52 -9.09 -21.54 -23.87
CA LYS A 52 -9.99 -20.39 -23.77
C LYS A 52 -11.01 -20.60 -22.66
N VAL A 53 -11.26 -19.55 -21.87
CA VAL A 53 -12.31 -19.53 -20.85
C VAL A 53 -13.66 -19.34 -21.53
N ALA A 54 -14.54 -20.33 -21.43
CA ALA A 54 -15.83 -20.35 -22.13
C ALA A 54 -17.01 -19.87 -21.28
N SER A 55 -16.85 -19.77 -19.95
CA SER A 55 -17.96 -19.41 -19.06
C SER A 55 -17.54 -18.64 -17.81
N ALA A 56 -18.50 -17.97 -17.19
CA ALA A 56 -18.30 -17.31 -15.89
C ALA A 56 -18.02 -18.32 -14.75
N GLY A 57 -18.45 -19.58 -14.89
CA GLY A 57 -18.14 -20.65 -13.94
C GLY A 57 -16.66 -21.01 -13.99
N GLU A 58 -16.16 -21.30 -15.19
CA GLU A 58 -14.76 -21.59 -15.47
C GLU A 58 -13.83 -20.42 -15.09
N TRP A 59 -14.25 -19.18 -15.39
CA TRP A 59 -13.51 -18.00 -14.94
C TRP A 59 -13.31 -17.97 -13.42
N ARG A 60 -14.38 -18.18 -12.64
CA ARG A 60 -14.33 -18.09 -11.18
C ARG A 60 -13.56 -19.25 -10.56
N ALA A 61 -13.70 -20.45 -11.13
CA ALA A 61 -13.11 -21.68 -10.59
C ALA A 61 -11.63 -21.86 -10.98
N GLU A 62 -11.23 -21.44 -12.17
CA GLU A 62 -9.90 -21.71 -12.74
C GLU A 62 -9.11 -20.44 -13.04
N ARG A 63 -9.57 -19.60 -13.98
CA ARG A 63 -8.77 -18.47 -14.49
C ARG A 63 -8.50 -17.38 -13.45
N ARG A 64 -9.50 -17.04 -12.63
CA ARG A 64 -9.36 -16.01 -11.58
C ARG A 64 -8.32 -16.42 -10.52
N PRO A 65 -8.36 -17.63 -9.92
CA PRO A 65 -7.30 -18.11 -9.04
C PRO A 65 -5.91 -18.09 -9.70
N GLU A 66 -5.83 -18.46 -10.98
CA GLU A 66 -4.56 -18.42 -11.73
C GLU A 66 -4.00 -16.99 -11.83
N LEU A 67 -4.82 -16.02 -12.24
CA LEU A 67 -4.43 -14.62 -12.30
C LEU A 67 -4.02 -14.07 -10.93
N VAL A 68 -4.79 -14.36 -9.88
CA VAL A 68 -4.44 -13.96 -8.51
C VAL A 68 -3.06 -14.48 -8.13
N ARG A 69 -2.76 -15.76 -8.40
CA ARG A 69 -1.44 -16.35 -8.14
C ARG A 69 -0.33 -15.67 -8.94
N LEU A 70 -0.57 -15.29 -10.20
CA LEU A 70 0.41 -14.55 -11.01
C LEU A 70 0.70 -13.17 -10.40
N PHE A 71 -0.33 -12.44 -9.97
CA PHE A 71 -0.16 -11.16 -9.29
C PHE A 71 0.53 -11.29 -7.94
N GLU A 72 0.20 -12.32 -7.15
CA GLU A 72 0.90 -12.63 -5.90
C GLU A 72 2.38 -12.96 -6.13
N THR A 73 2.70 -13.69 -7.18
CA THR A 73 4.07 -14.17 -7.44
C THR A 73 4.96 -13.08 -8.02
N HIS A 74 4.42 -12.23 -8.90
CA HIS A 74 5.23 -11.34 -9.73
C HIS A 74 5.04 -9.84 -9.47
N ILE A 75 3.95 -9.42 -8.82
CA ILE A 75 3.60 -7.99 -8.70
C ILE A 75 3.50 -7.54 -7.24
N TYR A 76 2.58 -8.12 -6.45
CA TYR A 76 2.23 -7.61 -5.12
C TYR A 76 2.83 -8.40 -3.96
N GLY A 77 3.30 -9.62 -4.22
CA GLY A 77 3.67 -10.56 -3.16
C GLY A 77 2.46 -11.34 -2.62
N ARG A 78 2.74 -12.42 -1.89
CA ARG A 78 1.70 -13.24 -1.25
C ARG A 78 1.23 -12.58 0.05
N ALA A 79 -0.07 -12.38 0.18
CA ALA A 79 -0.67 -11.89 1.41
C ALA A 79 -0.44 -12.91 2.56
N PRO A 80 0.03 -12.49 3.74
CA PRO A 80 0.21 -13.38 4.87
C PRO A 80 -1.15 -13.91 5.36
N GLN A 81 -1.20 -15.19 5.71
CA GLN A 81 -2.40 -15.74 6.35
C GLN A 81 -2.42 -15.32 7.83
N PRO A 82 -3.53 -14.72 8.31
CA PRO A 82 -3.66 -14.38 9.72
C PRO A 82 -3.55 -15.65 10.59
N THR A 83 -2.62 -15.65 11.54
CA THR A 83 -2.44 -16.74 12.50
C THR A 83 -3.23 -16.52 13.80
N THR A 84 -3.76 -15.31 14.00
CA THR A 84 -4.53 -14.92 15.18
C THR A 84 -5.76 -14.13 14.74
N PRO A 85 -6.91 -14.29 15.41
CA PRO A 85 -8.09 -13.49 15.12
C PRO A 85 -7.83 -11.98 15.32
N VAL A 86 -8.32 -11.17 14.39
CA VAL A 86 -8.37 -9.72 14.53
C VAL A 86 -9.44 -9.37 15.58
N THR A 87 -9.13 -8.43 16.47
CA THR A 87 -10.11 -7.89 17.44
C THR A 87 -10.37 -6.41 17.16
N ALA A 88 -11.55 -5.92 17.53
CA ALA A 88 -11.95 -4.54 17.30
C ALA A 88 -12.57 -3.91 18.56
N GLU A 89 -12.27 -2.64 18.81
CA GLU A 89 -12.76 -1.87 19.95
C GLU A 89 -13.22 -0.49 19.48
N VAL A 90 -14.46 -0.12 19.81
CA VAL A 90 -14.93 1.26 19.63
C VAL A 90 -14.32 2.11 20.74
N PHE A 91 -13.45 3.06 20.38
CA PHE A 91 -12.83 3.96 21.36
C PHE A 91 -13.47 5.34 21.41
N GLU A 92 -14.24 5.71 20.37
CA GLU A 92 -15.04 6.93 20.33
C GLU A 92 -16.32 6.69 19.53
N GLN A 93 -17.42 7.31 19.97
CA GLN A 93 -18.68 7.29 19.23
C GLN A 93 -19.52 8.54 19.52
N SER A 94 -20.31 8.94 18.52
CA SER A 94 -21.28 10.03 18.63
C SER A 94 -22.55 9.69 17.84
N GLU A 95 -23.72 10.00 18.41
CA GLU A 95 -25.01 9.76 17.75
C GLU A 95 -25.46 10.93 16.86
N ASP A 96 -24.83 12.11 16.99
CA ASP A 96 -25.26 13.36 16.35
C ASP A 96 -24.11 14.07 15.58
N ALA A 97 -23.15 13.30 15.08
CA ALA A 97 -22.06 13.82 14.26
C ALA A 97 -22.56 14.50 12.97
N LEU A 98 -21.71 15.36 12.40
CA LEU A 98 -22.01 16.15 11.20
C LEU A 98 -23.31 16.97 11.32
N GLY A 99 -23.57 17.52 12.51
CA GLY A 99 -24.78 18.31 12.79
C GLY A 99 -26.06 17.46 12.77
N GLY A 100 -26.03 16.27 13.37
CA GLY A 100 -27.18 15.37 13.44
C GLY A 100 -27.49 14.63 12.14
N LYS A 101 -26.56 14.57 11.19
CA LYS A 101 -26.74 13.82 9.93
C LYS A 101 -26.24 12.39 10.03
N ALA A 102 -25.25 12.13 10.90
CA ALA A 102 -24.60 10.84 11.00
C ALA A 102 -24.36 10.43 12.45
N ARG A 103 -24.30 9.11 12.66
CA ARG A 103 -23.67 8.49 13.82
C ARG A 103 -22.22 8.21 13.46
N ARG A 104 -21.28 8.69 14.27
CA ARG A 104 -19.84 8.43 14.09
C ARG A 104 -19.39 7.32 15.04
N ARG A 105 -18.51 6.44 14.55
CA ARG A 105 -17.73 5.52 15.38
C ARG A 105 -16.27 5.57 14.94
N GLN A 106 -15.36 5.58 15.89
CA GLN A 106 -13.94 5.37 15.65
C GLN A 106 -13.53 4.07 16.33
N VAL A 107 -12.99 3.15 15.52
CA VAL A 107 -12.76 1.76 15.90
C VAL A 107 -11.28 1.44 15.75
N ALA A 108 -10.66 0.97 16.82
CA ALA A 108 -9.32 0.39 16.78
C ALA A 108 -9.42 -1.09 16.39
N VAL A 109 -8.80 -1.48 15.28
CA VAL A 109 -8.73 -2.85 14.78
C VAL A 109 -7.33 -3.41 15.03
N TYR A 110 -7.19 -4.32 15.99
CA TYR A 110 -5.92 -4.91 16.40
C TYR A 110 -5.60 -6.15 15.56
N LEU A 111 -4.53 -6.07 14.76
CA LEU A 111 -4.20 -7.06 13.73
C LEU A 111 -3.69 -8.40 14.30
N THR A 112 -3.20 -8.39 15.53
CA THR A 112 -2.72 -9.58 16.26
C THR A 112 -3.67 -10.01 17.38
N GLY A 113 -4.86 -9.39 17.46
CA GLY A 113 -5.83 -9.61 18.53
C GLY A 113 -5.44 -9.02 19.89
N ARG A 114 -4.20 -8.52 20.04
CA ARG A 114 -3.67 -7.93 21.27
C ARG A 114 -3.71 -6.40 21.25
N ARG A 115 -4.05 -5.78 22.38
CA ARG A 115 -4.15 -4.32 22.52
C ARG A 115 -2.82 -3.58 22.37
N ASP A 116 -1.71 -4.25 22.64
CA ASP A 116 -0.35 -3.73 22.49
C ASP A 116 0.27 -4.05 21.12
N GLY A 117 -0.49 -4.69 20.23
CA GLY A 117 -0.07 -5.01 18.87
C GLY A 117 -0.35 -3.90 17.86
N PRO A 118 0.07 -4.09 16.60
CA PRO A 118 -0.25 -3.17 15.52
C PRO A 118 -1.77 -3.07 15.34
N ARG A 119 -2.26 -1.83 15.17
CA ARG A 119 -3.68 -1.54 14.96
C ARG A 119 -3.91 -0.62 13.78
N VAL A 120 -5.12 -0.68 13.24
CA VAL A 120 -5.65 0.27 12.26
C VAL A 120 -6.86 0.97 12.87
N ASP A 121 -6.88 2.29 12.85
CA ASP A 121 -8.04 3.06 13.28
C ASP A 121 -8.98 3.31 12.12
N VAL A 122 -10.23 2.85 12.24
CA VAL A 122 -11.27 2.98 11.22
C VAL A 122 -12.28 4.03 11.68
N LEU A 123 -12.47 5.08 10.86
CA LEU A 123 -13.52 6.08 11.03
C LEU A 123 -14.76 5.68 10.23
N ILE A 124 -15.91 5.59 10.91
CA ILE A 124 -17.17 5.14 10.33
C ILE A 124 -18.23 6.23 10.55
N TYR A 125 -18.90 6.65 9.47
CA TYR A 125 -20.12 7.44 9.53
C TYR A 125 -21.29 6.60 9.02
N LEU A 126 -22.33 6.48 9.84
CA LEU A 126 -23.60 5.84 9.47
C LEU A 126 -24.69 6.91 9.39
N PRO A 127 -25.61 6.87 8.42
CA PRO A 127 -26.75 7.78 8.41
C PRO A 127 -27.54 7.68 9.71
N ARG A 128 -27.88 8.83 10.31
CA ARG A 128 -28.57 8.87 11.62
C ARG A 128 -29.94 8.18 11.59
N GLN A 129 -30.65 8.31 10.48
CA GLN A 129 -32.00 7.76 10.31
C GLN A 129 -32.02 6.26 9.98
N ALA A 130 -30.85 5.62 9.82
CA ALA A 130 -30.78 4.22 9.46
C ALA A 130 -31.28 3.33 10.62
N ARG A 131 -32.36 2.58 10.35
CA ARG A 131 -33.05 1.68 11.30
C ARG A 131 -32.52 0.25 11.30
N GLY A 132 -31.54 -0.04 10.44
CA GLY A 132 -30.94 -1.36 10.27
C GLY A 132 -29.62 -1.25 9.49
N PRO A 133 -29.08 -2.38 9.03
CA PRO A 133 -27.88 -2.40 8.20
C PRO A 133 -28.06 -1.55 6.94
N VAL A 134 -27.02 -0.79 6.58
CA VAL A 134 -26.97 0.03 5.38
C VAL A 134 -25.73 -0.32 4.56
N PRO A 135 -25.77 -0.14 3.23
CA PRO A 135 -24.57 -0.23 2.40
C PRO A 135 -23.50 0.74 2.90
N ALA A 136 -22.23 0.36 2.72
CA ALA A 136 -21.08 1.15 3.13
C ALA A 136 -20.09 1.32 1.98
N PHE A 137 -19.44 2.48 1.95
CA PHE A 137 -18.26 2.73 1.14
C PHE A 137 -17.03 2.65 2.04
N LEU A 138 -15.99 1.96 1.58
CA LEU A 138 -14.70 1.83 2.27
C LEU A 138 -13.60 2.40 1.38
N GLY A 139 -12.76 3.26 1.97
CA GLY A 139 -11.62 3.84 1.28
C GLY A 139 -10.47 4.09 2.26
N LEU A 140 -9.24 3.96 1.74
CA LEU A 140 -8.05 4.41 2.44
C LEU A 140 -7.88 5.93 2.23
N ASN A 141 -7.22 6.59 3.17
CA ASN A 141 -6.84 7.99 3.06
C ASN A 141 -5.31 8.14 3.23
N PHE A 142 -4.77 9.27 2.75
CA PHE A 142 -3.33 9.52 2.72
C PHE A 142 -2.78 10.21 3.97
N ALA A 143 -3.62 10.99 4.68
CA ALA A 143 -3.17 11.93 5.71
C ALA A 143 -3.84 11.71 7.08
N GLY A 144 -4.31 10.49 7.34
CA GLY A 144 -5.04 10.12 8.54
C GLY A 144 -6.54 10.43 8.48
N ASN A 145 -7.31 9.80 9.36
CA ASN A 145 -8.77 9.92 9.37
C ASN A 145 -9.23 11.36 9.56
N GLN A 146 -8.49 12.19 10.30
CA GLN A 146 -8.78 13.60 10.51
C GLN A 146 -8.78 14.43 9.21
N ALA A 147 -8.13 13.98 8.15
CA ALA A 147 -8.04 14.73 6.89
C ALA A 147 -9.26 14.54 5.99
N VAL A 148 -10.13 13.54 6.26
CA VAL A 148 -11.27 13.23 5.38
C VAL A 148 -12.47 14.15 5.61
N ASN A 149 -12.53 14.81 6.77
CA ASN A 149 -13.61 15.74 7.12
C ASN A 149 -13.15 16.73 8.19
N ALA A 150 -13.70 17.94 8.20
CA ALA A 150 -13.39 18.97 9.19
C ALA A 150 -14.06 18.74 10.57
N ASP A 151 -14.66 17.58 10.82
CA ASP A 151 -15.26 17.23 12.11
C ASP A 151 -14.17 17.21 13.20
N PRO A 152 -14.20 18.15 14.16
CA PRO A 152 -13.12 18.33 15.12
C PRO A 152 -13.03 17.19 16.14
N ALA A 153 -14.02 16.32 16.21
CA ALA A 153 -14.03 15.18 17.12
C ALA A 153 -13.47 13.90 16.48
N ILE A 154 -12.99 13.94 15.23
CA ILE A 154 -12.14 12.88 14.69
C ILE A 154 -10.81 12.92 15.44
N ARG A 155 -10.35 11.77 15.94
CA ARG A 155 -9.07 11.67 16.63
C ARG A 155 -7.94 12.00 15.66
N LEU A 156 -7.06 12.91 16.06
CA LEU A 156 -5.83 13.18 15.35
C LEU A 156 -4.93 11.94 15.42
N SER A 157 -4.38 11.55 14.27
CA SER A 157 -3.39 10.48 14.23
C SER A 157 -2.11 10.96 14.93
N GLU A 158 -1.53 10.11 15.78
CA GLU A 158 -0.25 10.34 16.48
C GLU A 158 0.94 9.97 15.58
#